data_AF-K3VMI0-F1
#
_entry.id   AF-K3VMI0-F1
#
_cell.length_a   1.000
_cell.length_b   1.000
_cell.length_c   1.000
_cell.angle_alpha   90.00
_cell.angle_beta   90.00
_cell.angle_gamma   90.00
#
_symmetry.space_group_name_H-M   'P 1'
#
loop_
_entity.id
_entity.type
_entity.pdbx_description
1 polymer ?
#
loop_
_entity_poly.entity_id
_entity_poly.type
_entity_poly.pdbx_seq_one_letter_code
_entity_poly.pdbx_strand_id
1 'polypeptide(L)'
;MRERVTFIHNDYSLDPEALDNQDAGLLGPQIETVRQDKLTIPFGELPSELTDILQEYEALHIRWASPVKSETMDPFTSRISPGLHVYATPVLPNSCNPTKLCSWLQRFGPLDCSKPEAFTEFQQSTSASPSFSFYEALEDLHSFITTSSQEFCPELDSVCNARLRSLLTATGLDLSFDKAANALVVSALWPLRPQTVAVPASSARRVEVGIFVNDQSQPNMKENELGVAGVLSVLGDQKKPSPTIFTFPARHRRDGSVFTSKFLTPTGLHPTLQLSFNSNKLPSADGECAPYAFLTLPRTIFADRYQLGDELFLASKNLTALRYTTLPVDLEAPAYTAETWGSSILLGLAPPDPSTEKPWSVEIPLHLRYLKPSATGQVEIEIPYPAVFWACSSEEGTLESPFDRLHVGYDDLFPRDTVFWHANPQPEGGSRLMNRVTVPVLDDDGVGSIRSGTAIAVAIGFAWVMWKLVSVMLKPDRTPAGVTKETMQKKSH
;
A
#
# COMPACT_ATOMS: atom_id res chain seq x y z
N MET A 1 -1.13 29.81 4.87
CA MET A 1 -1.35 28.75 3.84
C MET A 1 -0.66 29.03 2.49
N ARG A 2 -0.20 27.98 1.77
CA ARG A 2 0.36 28.06 0.40
C ARG A 2 -0.23 26.96 -0.49
N GLU A 3 -0.57 27.29 -1.73
CA GLU A 3 -0.95 26.32 -2.77
C GLU A 3 0.05 26.35 -3.91
N ARG A 4 0.41 25.17 -4.40
CA ARG A 4 1.16 24.99 -5.64
C ARG A 4 0.35 24.08 -6.55
N VAL A 5 0.02 24.57 -7.75
CA VAL A 5 -0.55 23.76 -8.82
C VAL A 5 0.53 23.55 -9.87
N THR A 6 0.79 22.30 -10.22
CA THR A 6 1.82 21.94 -11.20
C THR A 6 1.21 21.13 -12.32
N PHE A 7 1.43 21.60 -13.54
CA PHE A 7 1.11 20.90 -14.78
C PHE A 7 2.41 20.43 -15.42
N ILE A 8 2.49 19.14 -15.74
CA ILE A 8 3.60 18.55 -16.49
C ILE A 8 3.06 17.96 -17.80
N HIS A 9 3.60 18.42 -18.93
CA HIS A 9 3.20 18.00 -20.28
C HIS A 9 4.41 17.67 -21.16
N ASN A 10 4.16 17.08 -22.34
CA ASN A 10 5.19 16.74 -23.33
C ASN A 10 5.26 17.73 -24.51
N ASP A 11 4.35 18.71 -24.55
CA ASP A 11 4.25 19.65 -25.67
C ASP A 11 5.19 20.85 -25.50
N TYR A 12 6.33 20.85 -26.20
CA TYR A 12 7.30 21.95 -26.20
C TYR A 12 6.82 23.21 -26.94
N SER A 13 5.65 23.18 -27.59
CA SER A 13 5.13 24.28 -28.39
C SER A 13 4.13 25.18 -27.68
N LEU A 14 3.88 24.95 -26.38
CA LEU A 14 2.98 25.79 -25.59
C LEU A 14 3.49 27.24 -25.54
N ASP A 15 2.76 28.14 -26.20
CA ASP A 15 3.05 29.56 -26.20
C ASP A 15 2.69 30.18 -24.84
N PRO A 16 3.65 30.79 -24.11
CA PRO A 16 3.35 31.53 -22.87
C PRO A 16 2.30 32.63 -23.03
N GLU A 17 2.12 33.20 -24.23
CA GLU A 17 1.08 34.20 -24.51
C GLU A 17 -0.34 33.62 -24.50
N ALA A 18 -0.49 32.30 -24.62
CA ALA A 18 -1.78 31.62 -24.50
C ALA A 18 -2.28 31.53 -23.05
N LEU A 19 -1.46 31.93 -22.07
CA LEU A 19 -1.80 31.95 -20.65
C LEU A 19 -2.24 33.34 -20.23
N ASP A 20 -3.48 33.44 -19.77
CA ASP A 20 -4.08 34.69 -19.32
C ASP A 20 -4.19 34.70 -17.80
N ASN A 21 -3.40 35.57 -17.16
CA ASN A 21 -3.42 35.78 -15.71
C ASN A 21 -4.40 36.91 -15.39
N GLN A 22 -5.61 36.53 -14.98
CA GLN A 22 -6.69 37.45 -14.61
C GLN A 22 -6.77 37.58 -13.08
N ASP A 23 -7.46 38.62 -12.60
CA ASP A 23 -7.70 38.82 -11.16
C ASP A 23 -8.41 37.60 -10.52
N ALA A 24 -9.25 36.91 -11.29
CA ALA A 24 -9.97 35.71 -10.85
C ALA A 24 -9.12 34.42 -10.86
N GLY A 25 -7.97 34.41 -11.53
CA GLY A 25 -7.11 33.23 -11.67
C GLY A 25 -6.38 33.13 -13.00
N LEU A 26 -5.70 32.00 -13.20
CA LEU A 26 -5.02 31.67 -14.45
C LEU A 26 -5.94 30.85 -15.35
N LEU A 27 -6.05 31.26 -16.61
CA LEU A 27 -6.71 30.52 -17.68
C LEU A 27 -5.71 30.24 -18.81
N GLY A 28 -5.89 29.12 -19.47
CA GLY A 28 -5.04 28.70 -20.57
C GLY A 28 -5.69 27.62 -21.44
N PRO A 29 -4.97 27.12 -22.45
CA PRO A 29 -5.49 26.13 -23.39
C PRO A 29 -5.75 24.78 -22.71
N GLN A 30 -6.43 23.90 -23.45
CA GLN A 30 -6.48 22.48 -23.12
C GLN A 30 -5.19 21.83 -23.61
N ILE A 31 -4.46 21.20 -22.68
CA ILE A 31 -3.22 20.48 -22.96
C ILE A 31 -3.28 19.08 -22.38
N GLU A 32 -2.56 18.14 -22.98
CA GLU A 32 -2.37 16.81 -22.40
C GLU A 32 -1.32 16.89 -21.28
N THR A 33 -1.77 16.73 -20.04
CA THR A 33 -0.93 17.02 -18.86
C THR A 33 -1.26 16.10 -17.69
N VAL A 34 -0.23 15.79 -16.89
CA VAL A 34 -0.39 15.38 -15.49
C VAL A 34 -0.57 16.64 -14.66
N ARG A 35 -1.48 16.62 -13.68
CA ARG A 35 -1.72 17.76 -12.78
C ARG A 35 -1.52 17.33 -11.33
N GLN A 36 -0.77 18.12 -10.56
CA GLN A 36 -0.66 17.99 -9.12
C GLN A 36 -1.14 19.29 -8.46
N ASP A 37 -2.06 19.18 -7.52
CA ASP A 37 -2.38 20.26 -6.60
C ASP A 37 -1.77 19.92 -5.24
N LYS A 38 -0.99 20.84 -4.66
CA LYS A 38 -0.32 20.69 -3.36
C LYS A 38 -0.68 21.87 -2.47
N LEU A 39 -1.38 21.61 -1.38
CA LEU A 39 -1.79 22.59 -0.38
C LEU A 39 -0.99 22.37 0.91
N THR A 40 -0.24 23.39 1.32
CA THR A 40 0.49 23.41 2.59
C THR A 40 -0.23 24.31 3.58
N ILE A 41 -0.71 23.70 4.66
CA ILE A 41 -1.46 24.34 5.73
C ILE A 41 -0.59 24.33 7.00
N PRO A 42 -0.14 25.49 7.48
CA PRO A 42 0.57 25.58 8.77
C PRO A 42 -0.27 25.00 9.90
N PHE A 43 0.37 24.36 10.88
CA PHE A 43 -0.34 23.68 11.97
C PHE A 43 -1.34 24.58 12.71
N GLY A 44 -0.98 25.84 12.96
CA GLY A 44 -1.85 26.82 13.64
C GLY A 44 -3.07 27.29 12.83
N GLU A 45 -3.15 26.95 11.54
CA GLU A 45 -4.31 27.26 10.68
C GLU A 45 -5.25 26.04 10.51
N LEU A 46 -4.91 24.89 11.10
CA LEU A 46 -5.72 23.68 10.99
C LEU A 46 -6.95 23.72 11.91
N PRO A 47 -8.05 23.05 11.54
CA PRO A 47 -9.18 22.81 12.43
C PRO A 47 -8.75 22.12 13.73
N SER A 48 -9.43 22.44 14.84
CA SER A 48 -9.09 21.91 16.17
C SER A 48 -9.09 20.37 16.23
N GLU A 49 -10.02 19.72 15.53
CA GLU A 49 -10.08 18.26 15.42
C GLU A 49 -8.77 17.68 14.84
N LEU A 50 -8.23 18.30 13.79
CA LEU A 50 -6.99 17.87 13.16
C LEU A 50 -5.78 18.19 14.03
N THR A 51 -5.71 19.36 14.65
CA THR A 51 -4.60 19.68 15.56
C THR A 51 -4.57 18.73 16.75
N ASP A 52 -5.74 18.33 17.26
CA ASP A 52 -5.87 17.42 18.40
C ASP A 52 -5.36 16.02 18.10
N ILE A 53 -5.49 15.57 16.85
CA ILE A 53 -4.95 14.29 16.37
C ILE A 53 -3.46 14.43 16.08
N LEU A 54 -3.07 15.42 15.26
CA LEU A 54 -1.71 15.55 14.73
C LEU A 54 -0.66 15.82 15.83
N GLN A 55 -1.02 16.47 16.92
CA GLN A 55 -0.10 16.69 18.06
C GLN A 55 0.37 15.38 18.71
N GLU A 56 -0.36 14.27 18.55
CA GLU A 56 0.01 12.96 19.11
C GLU A 56 1.10 12.25 18.27
N TYR A 57 1.37 12.73 17.04
CA TYR A 57 2.27 12.09 16.07
C TYR A 57 3.51 12.95 15.77
N GLU A 58 4.65 12.29 15.64
CA GLU A 58 5.86 12.89 15.05
C GLU A 58 5.70 13.01 13.53
N ALA A 59 5.13 11.98 12.91
CA ALA A 59 4.81 11.93 11.49
C ALA A 59 3.50 11.16 11.27
N LEU A 60 2.65 11.65 10.36
CA LEU A 60 1.44 10.97 9.93
C LEU A 60 1.28 11.14 8.41
N HIS A 61 1.23 10.02 7.70
CA HIS A 61 1.07 9.97 6.25
C HIS A 61 -0.11 9.10 5.88
N ILE A 62 -1.09 9.70 5.23
CA ILE A 62 -2.28 9.02 4.70
C ILE A 62 -2.19 9.12 3.19
N ARG A 63 -2.20 7.99 2.50
CA ARG A 63 -1.99 7.91 1.04
C ARG A 63 -3.03 7.03 0.42
N TRP A 64 -3.71 7.55 -0.58
CA TRP A 64 -4.60 6.78 -1.41
C TRP A 64 -4.05 6.68 -2.82
N ALA A 65 -4.17 5.50 -3.43
CA ALA A 65 -3.90 5.28 -4.84
C ALA A 65 -5.07 4.56 -5.50
N SER A 66 -5.47 5.03 -6.68
CA SER A 66 -6.58 4.45 -7.44
C SER A 66 -6.28 3.00 -7.88
N PRO A 67 -7.27 2.11 -7.88
CA PRO A 67 -7.17 0.78 -8.48
C PRO A 67 -7.19 0.81 -10.01
N VAL A 68 -7.23 1.98 -10.64
CA VAL A 68 -7.22 2.14 -12.10
C VAL A 68 -5.82 2.53 -12.56
N LYS A 69 -5.30 1.78 -13.52
CA LYS A 69 -4.04 2.05 -14.20
C LYS A 69 -4.07 3.44 -14.81
N SER A 70 -3.05 4.23 -14.50
CA SER A 70 -2.76 5.50 -15.15
C SER A 70 -1.31 5.59 -15.59
N GLU A 71 -1.10 6.33 -16.67
CA GLU A 71 0.23 6.73 -17.08
C GLU A 71 0.79 7.78 -16.12
N THR A 72 2.07 7.64 -15.81
CA THR A 72 2.83 8.56 -14.95
C THR A 72 3.90 9.24 -15.78
N MET A 73 4.21 10.48 -15.43
CA MET A 73 5.32 11.24 -16.01
C MET A 73 6.24 11.68 -14.90
N ASP A 74 7.54 11.73 -15.17
CA ASP A 74 8.49 12.40 -14.28
C ASP A 74 8.04 13.85 -14.05
N PRO A 75 8.13 14.39 -12.81
CA PRO A 75 8.66 13.77 -11.59
C PRO A 75 7.63 12.96 -10.77
N PHE A 76 6.41 12.76 -11.27
CA PHE A 76 5.30 12.10 -10.59
C PHE A 76 5.24 10.58 -10.84
N THR A 77 6.32 9.88 -10.50
CA THR A 77 6.48 8.44 -10.80
C THR A 77 6.41 7.54 -9.58
N SER A 78 6.41 8.10 -8.36
CA SER A 78 6.28 7.32 -7.13
C SER A 78 4.98 6.51 -7.09
N ARG A 79 5.10 5.18 -6.93
CA ARG A 79 3.98 4.23 -6.91
C ARG A 79 3.79 3.61 -5.53
N ILE A 80 2.56 3.23 -5.22
CA ILE A 80 2.15 2.36 -4.11
C ILE A 80 1.08 1.39 -4.64
N SER A 81 0.87 0.28 -3.93
CA SER A 81 -0.26 -0.63 -4.17
C SER A 81 -1.59 0.15 -4.09
N PRO A 82 -2.59 -0.11 -4.94
CA PRO A 82 -3.91 0.54 -4.82
C PRO A 82 -4.56 0.36 -3.45
N GLY A 83 -5.34 1.36 -3.02
CA GLY A 83 -6.02 1.39 -1.73
C GLY A 83 -5.57 2.53 -0.83
N LEU A 84 -6.07 2.54 0.42
CA LEU A 84 -5.75 3.53 1.45
C LEU A 84 -4.65 2.98 2.36
N HIS A 85 -3.55 3.72 2.47
CA HIS A 85 -2.40 3.41 3.32
C HIS A 85 -2.24 4.49 4.37
N VAL A 86 -1.97 4.10 5.60
CA VAL A 86 -1.71 5.01 6.72
C VAL A 86 -0.40 4.60 7.36
N TYR A 87 0.54 5.52 7.46
CA TYR A 87 1.79 5.36 8.20
C TYR A 87 1.84 6.39 9.31
N ALA A 88 1.98 5.95 10.54
CA ALA A 88 1.90 6.80 11.72
C ALA A 88 3.07 6.53 12.66
N THR A 89 3.80 7.59 13.00
CA THR A 89 4.91 7.56 13.95
C THR A 89 4.50 8.36 15.18
N PRO A 90 4.29 7.72 16.34
CA PRO A 90 3.85 8.40 17.55
C PRO A 90 4.99 9.25 18.16
N VAL A 91 4.66 10.35 18.86
CA VAL A 91 5.68 11.14 19.59
C VAL A 91 6.33 10.34 20.71
N LEU A 92 5.53 9.54 21.44
CA LEU A 92 6.01 8.64 22.48
C LEU A 92 5.41 7.24 22.26
N PRO A 93 6.12 6.16 22.62
CA PRO A 93 5.54 4.83 22.61
C PRO A 93 4.25 4.78 23.43
N ASN A 94 3.18 4.24 22.85
CA ASN A 94 1.84 4.12 23.46
C ASN A 94 1.12 5.44 23.78
N SER A 95 1.54 6.59 23.24
CA SER A 95 0.85 7.87 23.48
C SER A 95 -0.32 8.15 22.54
N CYS A 96 -0.45 7.39 21.45
CA CYS A 96 -1.44 7.68 20.41
C CYS A 96 -2.75 6.95 20.65
N ASN A 97 -3.85 7.63 20.37
CA ASN A 97 -5.18 7.05 20.39
C ASN A 97 -5.61 6.63 18.97
N PRO A 98 -5.54 5.33 18.61
CA PRO A 98 -5.92 4.87 17.28
C PRO A 98 -7.41 5.07 17.00
N THR A 99 -8.26 5.10 18.03
CA THR A 99 -9.70 5.37 17.86
C THR A 99 -9.95 6.79 17.35
N LYS A 100 -9.20 7.80 17.83
CA LYS A 100 -9.33 9.18 17.33
C LYS A 100 -8.93 9.30 15.87
N LEU A 101 -7.76 8.76 15.51
CA LEU A 101 -7.29 8.74 14.13
C LEU A 101 -8.27 7.98 13.24
N CYS A 102 -8.72 6.79 13.68
CA CYS A 102 -9.67 6.00 12.93
C CYS A 102 -11.02 6.72 12.74
N SER A 103 -11.54 7.39 13.77
CA SER A 103 -12.74 8.22 13.66
C SER A 103 -12.60 9.27 12.56
N TRP A 104 -11.41 9.87 12.44
CA TRP A 104 -11.15 10.82 11.36
C TRP A 104 -11.09 10.15 10.00
N LEU A 105 -10.44 8.98 9.92
CA LEU A 105 -10.29 8.18 8.70
C LEU A 105 -11.63 7.63 8.18
N GLN A 106 -12.67 7.48 9.02
CA GLN A 106 -14.02 7.06 8.58
C GLN A 106 -14.61 7.96 7.48
N ARG A 107 -14.06 9.16 7.26
CA ARG A 107 -14.39 10.01 6.10
C ARG A 107 -14.16 9.29 4.77
N PHE A 108 -13.18 8.41 4.69
CA PHE A 108 -12.92 7.60 3.49
C PHE A 108 -13.95 6.46 3.28
N GLY A 109 -14.80 6.19 4.27
CA GLY A 109 -15.77 5.09 4.26
C GLY A 109 -15.63 4.23 5.52
N PRO A 110 -16.37 3.11 5.59
CA PRO A 110 -16.28 2.19 6.72
C PRO A 110 -14.90 1.52 6.75
N LEU A 111 -14.08 1.86 7.75
CA LEU A 111 -12.74 1.31 7.95
C LEU A 111 -12.65 0.51 9.26
N ASP A 112 -11.99 -0.64 9.22
CA ASP A 112 -11.77 -1.52 10.38
C ASP A 112 -10.50 -1.13 11.17
N CYS A 113 -10.36 0.15 11.50
CA CYS A 113 -9.16 0.72 12.15
C CYS A 113 -9.36 1.10 13.63
N SER A 114 -10.54 0.83 14.21
CA SER A 114 -10.89 1.38 15.52
C SER A 114 -10.13 0.73 16.68
N LYS A 115 -9.57 -0.44 16.42
CA LYS A 115 -8.76 -1.23 17.35
C LYS A 115 -7.27 -0.96 17.11
N PRO A 116 -6.46 -0.79 18.17
CA PRO A 116 -5.00 -0.73 18.03
C PRO A 116 -4.42 -1.92 17.26
N GLU A 117 -4.98 -3.12 17.48
CA GLU A 117 -4.53 -4.39 16.88
C GLU A 117 -4.78 -4.45 15.37
N ALA A 118 -5.61 -3.55 14.83
CA ALA A 118 -5.80 -3.41 13.39
C ALA A 118 -4.52 -2.96 12.69
N PHE A 119 -3.68 -2.17 13.37
CA PHE A 119 -2.42 -1.67 12.85
C PHE A 119 -1.31 -2.71 13.03
N THR A 120 -0.31 -2.61 12.16
CA THR A 120 0.88 -3.46 12.23
C THR A 120 2.13 -2.62 12.48
N GLU A 121 3.12 -3.18 13.18
CA GLU A 121 4.38 -2.48 13.42
C GLU A 121 5.20 -2.38 12.13
N PHE A 122 5.59 -1.16 11.79
CA PHE A 122 6.47 -0.83 10.69
C PHE A 122 7.80 -0.32 11.28
N GLN A 123 8.81 -1.19 11.31
CA GLN A 123 10.13 -0.82 11.79
C GLN A 123 10.88 0.01 10.75
N GLN A 124 11.03 1.30 11.05
CA GLN A 124 11.95 2.17 10.35
C GLN A 124 13.33 2.00 10.98
N SER A 125 14.38 1.79 10.19
CA SER A 125 15.72 1.43 10.69
C SER A 125 16.39 2.51 11.56
N THR A 126 15.81 3.71 11.65
CA THR A 126 16.43 4.89 12.28
C THR A 126 15.56 5.62 13.31
N SER A 127 14.30 5.20 13.56
CA SER A 127 13.41 5.89 14.51
C SER A 127 13.49 5.29 15.91
N ALA A 128 13.49 6.14 16.95
CA ALA A 128 13.47 5.70 18.35
C ALA A 128 12.11 5.15 18.80
N SER A 129 11.03 5.57 18.12
CA SER A 129 9.67 5.06 18.31
C SER A 129 9.28 4.12 17.16
N PRO A 130 8.56 3.01 17.44
CA PRO A 130 8.01 2.15 16.40
C PRO A 130 6.98 2.94 15.59
N SER A 131 7.06 2.85 14.26
CA SER A 131 6.00 3.36 13.39
C SER A 131 4.95 2.27 13.18
N PHE A 132 3.74 2.66 12.85
CA PHE A 132 2.63 1.76 12.59
C PHE A 132 2.10 1.97 11.19
N SER A 133 1.64 0.89 10.56
CA SER A 133 0.98 0.91 9.27
C SER A 133 -0.41 0.31 9.33
N PHE A 134 -1.31 0.89 8.54
CA PHE A 134 -2.65 0.37 8.27
C PHE A 134 -2.93 0.44 6.78
N TYR A 135 -3.64 -0.57 6.28
CA TYR A 135 -4.10 -0.60 4.90
C TYR A 135 -5.54 -1.10 4.82
N GLU A 136 -6.33 -0.47 3.96
CA GLU A 136 -7.65 -0.95 3.57
C GLU A 136 -7.82 -0.80 2.06
N ALA A 137 -8.47 -1.78 1.43
CA ALA A 137 -8.83 -1.67 0.03
C ALA A 137 -9.90 -0.57 -0.12
N LEU A 138 -9.60 0.46 -0.91
CA LEU A 138 -10.49 1.58 -1.14
C LEU A 138 -10.61 1.88 -2.64
N GLU A 139 -11.79 1.65 -3.20
CA GLU A 139 -12.06 1.73 -4.63
C GLU A 139 -11.97 3.17 -5.16
N ASP A 140 -12.59 4.12 -4.46
CA ASP A 140 -12.69 5.51 -4.86
C ASP A 140 -12.76 6.45 -3.65
N LEU A 141 -12.78 7.76 -3.94
CA LEU A 141 -12.85 8.82 -2.93
C LEU A 141 -14.28 9.34 -2.71
N HIS A 142 -15.33 8.66 -3.17
CA HIS A 142 -16.70 9.17 -3.14
C HIS A 142 -17.17 9.51 -1.71
N SER A 143 -16.94 8.61 -0.76
CA SER A 143 -17.26 8.82 0.67
C SER A 143 -16.51 10.04 1.22
N PHE A 144 -15.20 10.13 0.93
CA PHE A 144 -14.37 11.25 1.38
C PHE A 144 -14.87 12.58 0.83
N ILE A 145 -15.21 12.63 -0.45
CA ILE A 145 -15.72 13.83 -1.13
C ILE A 145 -17.07 14.24 -0.55
N THR A 146 -17.98 13.29 -0.34
CA THR A 146 -19.32 13.55 0.20
C THR A 146 -19.25 14.10 1.61
N THR A 147 -18.50 13.45 2.50
CA THR A 147 -18.36 13.89 3.90
C THR A 147 -17.60 15.21 3.99
N SER A 148 -16.48 15.35 3.27
CA SER A 148 -15.68 16.58 3.28
C SER A 148 -16.42 17.78 2.69
N SER A 149 -17.29 17.56 1.70
CA SER A 149 -18.13 18.62 1.12
C SER A 149 -19.10 19.19 2.14
N GLN A 150 -19.70 18.33 2.97
CA GLN A 150 -20.65 18.75 4.01
C GLN A 150 -19.95 19.43 5.19
N GLU A 151 -18.75 19.00 5.54
CA GLU A 151 -18.01 19.51 6.71
C GLU A 151 -17.20 20.77 6.42
N PHE A 152 -16.52 20.84 5.27
CA PHE A 152 -15.52 21.88 5.01
C PHE A 152 -15.95 22.94 3.99
N CYS A 153 -16.92 22.65 3.12
CA CYS A 153 -17.36 23.60 2.11
C CYS A 153 -18.71 24.23 2.50
N PRO A 154 -18.79 25.56 2.68
CA PRO A 154 -20.08 26.25 2.74
C PRO A 154 -20.92 25.93 1.49
N GLU A 155 -22.25 25.81 1.62
CA GLU A 155 -23.13 25.45 0.50
C GLU A 155 -22.99 26.39 -0.72
N LEU A 156 -22.67 27.67 -0.47
CA LEU A 156 -22.50 28.70 -1.48
C LEU A 156 -21.09 28.76 -2.08
N ASP A 157 -20.12 28.03 -1.53
CA ASP A 157 -18.75 27.98 -2.05
C ASP A 157 -18.64 26.95 -3.19
N SER A 158 -19.03 27.40 -4.39
CA SER A 158 -18.95 26.59 -5.60
C SER A 158 -17.52 26.16 -5.96
N VAL A 159 -16.49 26.93 -5.57
CA VAL A 159 -15.08 26.63 -5.86
C VAL A 159 -14.59 25.49 -4.97
N CYS A 160 -14.88 25.55 -3.66
CA CYS A 160 -14.58 24.47 -2.72
C CYS A 160 -15.23 23.15 -3.15
N ASN A 161 -16.53 23.19 -3.47
CA ASN A 161 -17.27 22.01 -3.93
C ASN A 161 -16.74 21.45 -5.26
N ALA A 162 -16.38 22.31 -6.22
CA ALA A 162 -15.80 21.88 -7.49
C ALA A 162 -14.42 21.21 -7.31
N ARG A 163 -13.60 21.74 -6.39
CA ARG A 163 -12.29 21.16 -6.04
C ARG A 163 -12.42 19.78 -5.38
N LEU A 164 -13.37 19.59 -4.47
CA LEU A 164 -13.61 18.26 -3.91
C LEU A 164 -14.14 17.30 -4.97
N ARG A 165 -15.08 17.73 -5.81
CA ARG A 165 -15.61 16.89 -6.90
C ARG A 165 -14.55 16.48 -7.92
N SER A 166 -13.52 17.29 -8.17
CA SER A 166 -12.46 16.92 -9.12
C SER A 166 -11.65 15.70 -8.65
N LEU A 167 -11.62 15.41 -7.35
CA LEU A 167 -10.99 14.21 -6.78
C LEU A 167 -11.62 12.90 -7.26
N LEU A 168 -12.85 12.90 -7.79
CA LEU A 168 -13.47 11.72 -8.42
C LEU A 168 -12.66 11.16 -9.59
N THR A 169 -11.80 11.99 -10.19
CA THR A 169 -10.94 11.58 -11.31
C THR A 169 -9.45 11.62 -10.97
N ALA A 170 -9.11 11.79 -9.69
CA ALA A 170 -7.73 11.74 -9.22
C ALA A 170 -7.23 10.29 -9.19
N THR A 171 -5.93 10.12 -9.39
CA THR A 171 -5.23 8.83 -9.26
C THR A 171 -4.52 8.66 -7.92
N GLY A 172 -4.35 9.76 -7.18
CA GLY A 172 -3.81 9.71 -5.82
C GLY A 172 -4.22 10.91 -4.99
N LEU A 173 -4.29 10.70 -3.67
CA LEU A 173 -4.55 11.70 -2.66
C LEU A 173 -3.66 11.40 -1.46
N ASP A 174 -2.81 12.35 -1.08
CA ASP A 174 -1.87 12.23 0.02
C ASP A 174 -2.12 13.34 1.05
N LEU A 175 -2.10 12.99 2.32
CA LEU A 175 -2.04 13.90 3.44
C LEU A 175 -0.80 13.55 4.26
N SER A 176 0.13 14.49 4.37
CA SER A 176 1.40 14.30 5.05
C SER A 176 1.61 15.38 6.10
N PHE A 177 1.79 14.96 7.34
CA PHE A 177 2.19 15.80 8.44
C PHE A 177 3.52 15.32 9.00
N ASP A 178 4.43 16.27 9.21
CA ASP A 178 5.68 16.06 9.91
C ASP A 178 5.82 17.18 10.93
N LYS A 179 6.10 16.83 12.19
CA LYS A 179 6.21 17.77 13.30
C LYS A 179 7.36 18.75 13.13
N ALA A 180 8.47 18.33 12.50
CA ALA A 180 9.59 19.22 12.21
C ALA A 180 9.21 20.30 11.17
N ALA A 181 8.39 19.94 10.19
CA ALA A 181 7.84 20.88 9.21
C ALA A 181 6.69 21.74 9.80
N ASN A 182 6.05 21.25 10.86
CA ASN A 182 4.93 21.89 11.56
C ASN A 182 3.80 22.35 10.62
N ALA A 183 3.50 21.54 9.62
CA ALA A 183 2.50 21.82 8.59
C ALA A 183 1.91 20.51 8.05
N LEU A 184 0.61 20.55 7.72
CA LEU A 184 -0.06 19.50 6.95
C LEU A 184 0.05 19.83 5.46
N VAL A 185 0.50 18.85 4.68
CA VAL A 185 0.61 18.93 3.23
C VAL A 185 -0.41 17.99 2.62
N VAL A 186 -1.40 18.55 1.93
CA VAL A 186 -2.38 17.78 1.15
C VAL A 186 -1.97 17.83 -0.31
N SER A 187 -1.87 16.69 -0.99
CA SER A 187 -1.55 16.63 -2.41
C SER A 187 -2.51 15.71 -3.15
N ALA A 188 -3.05 16.18 -4.27
CA ALA A 188 -3.86 15.39 -5.18
C ALA A 188 -3.19 15.32 -6.55
N LEU A 189 -3.21 14.13 -7.16
CA LEU A 189 -2.60 13.86 -8.45
C LEU A 189 -3.68 13.42 -9.44
N TRP A 190 -3.71 14.04 -10.61
CA TRP A 190 -4.55 13.63 -11.74
C TRP A 190 -3.68 13.09 -12.88
N PRO A 191 -4.16 12.05 -13.58
CA PRO A 191 -3.37 11.35 -14.59
C PRO A 191 -3.11 12.21 -15.81
N LEU A 192 -2.19 11.73 -16.66
CA LEU A 192 -1.98 12.28 -18.00
C LEU A 192 -3.27 12.16 -18.81
N ARG A 193 -3.88 13.31 -19.12
CA ARG A 193 -5.06 13.42 -19.96
C ARG A 193 -5.21 14.84 -20.49
N PRO A 194 -6.07 15.09 -21.49
CA PRO A 194 -6.45 16.44 -21.88
C PRO A 194 -7.13 17.19 -20.70
N GLN A 195 -6.53 18.29 -20.25
CA GLN A 195 -7.06 19.14 -19.18
C GLN A 195 -6.93 20.61 -19.57
N THR A 196 -7.96 21.40 -19.33
CA THR A 196 -7.89 22.86 -19.43
C THR A 196 -7.02 23.40 -18.31
N VAL A 197 -6.03 24.23 -18.65
CA VAL A 197 -5.25 24.97 -17.65
C VAL A 197 -6.18 26.02 -17.03
N ALA A 198 -6.69 25.72 -15.84
CA ALA A 198 -7.54 26.62 -15.09
C ALA A 198 -7.26 26.49 -13.60
N VAL A 199 -6.82 27.60 -12.98
CA VAL A 199 -6.51 27.67 -11.55
C VAL A 199 -7.11 28.95 -10.97
N PRO A 200 -8.09 28.86 -10.05
CA PRO A 200 -8.68 30.05 -9.44
C PRO A 200 -7.68 30.71 -8.50
N ALA A 201 -7.66 32.05 -8.53
CA ALA A 201 -6.95 32.84 -7.54
C ALA A 201 -7.60 32.71 -6.15
N SER A 202 -6.88 33.12 -5.12
CA SER A 202 -7.37 33.09 -3.74
C SER A 202 -6.82 34.28 -2.99
N SER A 203 -7.69 35.02 -2.30
CA SER A 203 -7.28 36.10 -1.40
C SER A 203 -6.75 35.59 -0.06
N ALA A 204 -7.16 34.39 0.36
CA ALA A 204 -6.80 33.79 1.65
C ALA A 204 -5.43 33.09 1.68
N ARG A 205 -4.82 32.82 0.52
CA ARG A 205 -3.58 32.05 0.42
C ARG A 205 -2.84 32.34 -0.86
N ARG A 206 -1.51 32.19 -0.82
CA ARG A 206 -0.64 32.37 -1.99
C ARG A 206 -0.75 31.15 -2.91
N VAL A 207 -1.09 31.39 -4.18
CA VAL A 207 -1.23 30.34 -5.21
C VAL A 207 -0.11 30.50 -6.24
N GLU A 208 0.72 29.46 -6.33
CA GLU A 208 1.78 29.33 -7.34
C GLU A 208 1.34 28.33 -8.39
N VAL A 209 1.45 28.69 -9.66
CA VAL A 209 1.13 27.81 -10.79
C VAL A 209 2.38 27.60 -11.63
N GLY A 210 2.81 26.35 -11.73
CA GLY A 210 3.91 25.93 -12.60
C GLY A 210 3.37 25.10 -13.76
N ILE A 211 3.77 25.43 -14.98
CA ILE A 211 3.45 24.66 -16.18
C ILE A 211 4.78 24.34 -16.84
N PHE A 212 5.15 23.06 -16.82
CA PHE A 212 6.48 22.63 -17.22
C PHE A 212 6.45 21.45 -18.20
N VAL A 213 7.51 21.38 -18.99
CA VAL A 213 7.91 20.22 -19.77
C VAL A 213 9.17 19.62 -19.15
N ASN A 214 9.31 18.30 -19.29
CA ASN A 214 10.55 17.63 -18.94
C ASN A 214 11.63 18.00 -19.96
N ASP A 215 12.78 18.46 -19.48
CA ASP A 215 13.91 18.86 -20.33
C ASP A 215 15.19 18.22 -19.80
N GLN A 216 15.57 17.11 -20.42
CA GLN A 216 16.79 16.38 -20.11
C GLN A 216 18.04 16.97 -20.80
N SER A 217 17.89 18.02 -21.62
CA SER A 217 18.99 18.62 -22.39
C SER A 217 19.72 19.75 -21.65
N GLN A 218 19.36 19.98 -20.39
CA GLN A 218 19.91 21.09 -19.59
C GLN A 218 21.41 20.90 -19.31
N PRO A 219 22.22 21.98 -19.43
CA PRO A 219 23.67 21.90 -19.23
C PRO A 219 24.00 21.62 -17.75
N ASN A 220 24.99 20.75 -17.52
CA ASN A 220 25.45 20.33 -16.19
C ASN A 220 24.43 19.53 -15.35
N MET A 221 23.35 19.02 -15.97
CA MET A 221 22.44 18.10 -15.29
C MET A 221 23.18 16.81 -14.94
N LYS A 222 23.10 16.40 -13.68
CA LYS A 222 23.70 15.14 -13.23
C LYS A 222 22.80 13.95 -13.58
N GLU A 223 23.34 12.73 -13.50
CA GLU A 223 22.63 11.52 -13.91
C GLU A 223 21.31 11.33 -13.15
N ASN A 224 21.30 11.62 -11.84
CA ASN A 224 20.14 11.44 -10.94
C ASN A 224 19.24 12.69 -10.82
N GLU A 225 19.50 13.73 -11.62
CA GLU A 225 18.68 14.94 -11.65
C GLU A 225 17.61 14.85 -12.75
N LEU A 226 16.48 15.51 -12.50
CA LEU A 226 15.46 15.81 -13.49
C LEU A 226 15.49 17.31 -13.78
N GLY A 227 15.56 17.64 -15.07
CA GLY A 227 15.40 19.00 -15.56
C GLY A 227 13.96 19.26 -15.98
N VAL A 228 13.42 20.40 -15.56
CA VAL A 228 12.14 20.93 -16.06
C VAL A 228 12.32 22.34 -16.59
N ALA A 229 11.56 22.67 -17.63
CA ALA A 229 11.53 23.99 -18.24
C ALA A 229 10.08 24.41 -18.47
N GLY A 230 9.76 25.70 -18.39
CA GLY A 230 8.42 26.20 -18.66
C GLY A 230 8.16 27.55 -18.03
N VAL A 231 6.98 27.73 -17.44
CA VAL A 231 6.55 29.00 -16.86
C VAL A 231 6.06 28.83 -15.42
N LEU A 232 6.35 29.85 -14.61
CA LEU A 232 5.87 29.97 -13.24
C LEU A 232 5.07 31.26 -13.11
N SER A 233 3.90 31.20 -12.49
CA SER A 233 3.07 32.37 -12.19
C SER A 233 2.64 32.35 -10.73
N VAL A 234 2.62 33.51 -10.09
CA VAL A 234 2.06 33.71 -8.75
C VAL A 234 0.79 34.53 -8.91
N LEU A 235 -0.36 33.93 -8.57
CA LEU A 235 -1.65 34.59 -8.77
C LEU A 235 -1.83 35.72 -7.76
N GLY A 236 -2.33 36.87 -8.21
CA GLY A 236 -2.54 38.08 -7.39
C GLY A 236 -1.41 39.11 -7.41
N ASP A 237 -0.20 38.76 -7.87
CA ASP A 237 0.96 39.67 -7.89
C ASP A 237 1.03 40.56 -9.16
N GLN A 238 0.02 40.52 -10.03
CA GLN A 238 -0.07 41.23 -11.34
C GLN A 238 1.16 41.09 -12.28
N LYS A 239 2.03 40.10 -12.03
CA LYS A 239 3.16 39.78 -12.91
C LYS A 239 2.72 38.78 -13.97
N LYS A 240 3.20 38.97 -15.20
CA LYS A 240 3.11 37.97 -16.27
C LYS A 240 3.83 36.69 -15.82
N PRO A 241 3.42 35.50 -16.33
CA PRO A 241 4.16 34.26 -16.10
C PRO A 241 5.65 34.43 -16.45
N SER A 242 6.53 33.99 -15.55
CA SER A 242 7.98 34.08 -15.73
C SER A 242 8.53 32.76 -16.28
N PRO A 243 9.30 32.78 -17.39
CA PRO A 243 10.03 31.61 -17.85
C PRO A 243 10.96 31.07 -16.75
N THR A 244 10.95 29.77 -16.55
CA THR A 244 11.70 29.11 -15.47
C THR A 244 12.31 27.82 -15.99
N ILE A 245 13.58 27.60 -15.65
CA ILE A 245 14.33 26.37 -15.92
C ILE A 245 15.04 26.01 -14.62
N PHE A 246 14.90 24.76 -14.16
CA PHE A 246 15.64 24.27 -13.01
C PHE A 246 15.81 22.75 -13.06
N THR A 247 16.92 22.28 -12.48
CA THR A 247 17.18 20.87 -12.22
C THR A 247 16.99 20.57 -10.74
N PHE A 248 16.61 19.34 -10.42
CA PHE A 248 16.48 18.86 -9.05
C PHE A 248 16.76 17.36 -8.97
N PRO A 249 17.31 16.84 -7.87
CA PRO A 249 17.44 15.40 -7.67
C PRO A 249 16.04 14.78 -7.60
N ALA A 250 15.89 13.54 -8.08
CA ALA A 250 14.61 12.83 -8.04
C ALA A 250 14.80 11.40 -7.57
N ARG A 251 14.19 11.07 -6.42
CA ARG A 251 14.31 9.75 -5.84
C ARG A 251 13.48 8.70 -6.56
N HIS A 252 12.35 9.10 -7.15
CA HIS A 252 11.48 8.22 -7.92
C HIS A 252 11.58 8.58 -9.40
N ARG A 253 11.88 7.58 -10.23
CA ARG A 253 12.05 7.73 -11.67
C ARG A 253 11.25 6.68 -12.42
N ARG A 254 10.91 6.98 -13.67
CA ARG A 254 10.25 6.02 -14.55
C ARG A 254 11.26 5.04 -15.14
N ASP A 255 11.01 3.76 -14.97
CA ASP A 255 11.66 2.73 -15.79
C ASP A 255 10.87 2.50 -17.09
N GLY A 256 11.58 2.11 -18.15
CA GLY A 256 10.99 1.73 -19.43
C GLY A 256 10.34 0.34 -19.40
N SER A 257 10.62 -0.47 -18.37
CA SER A 257 10.03 -1.80 -18.26
C SER A 257 8.55 -1.77 -17.91
N VAL A 258 7.90 -2.87 -18.26
CA VAL A 258 6.49 -3.14 -18.03
C VAL A 258 6.35 -4.50 -17.40
N PHE A 259 5.43 -4.62 -16.43
CA PHE A 259 5.16 -5.89 -15.77
C PHE A 259 3.67 -6.19 -15.65
N THR A 260 3.31 -7.47 -15.68
CA THR A 260 1.97 -7.98 -15.39
C THR A 260 1.99 -8.72 -14.05
N SER A 261 0.88 -8.71 -13.33
CA SER A 261 0.70 -9.46 -12.08
C SER A 261 -0.52 -10.37 -12.23
N LYS A 262 -0.40 -11.65 -11.89
CA LYS A 262 -1.53 -12.60 -11.94
C LYS A 262 -1.33 -13.81 -11.04
N PHE A 263 -2.42 -14.43 -10.62
CA PHE A 263 -2.36 -15.72 -9.95
C PHE A 263 -2.38 -16.88 -10.93
N LEU A 264 -1.51 -17.87 -10.73
CA LEU A 264 -1.50 -19.08 -11.53
C LEU A 264 -2.73 -19.94 -11.24
N THR A 265 -3.37 -20.45 -12.30
CA THR A 265 -4.56 -21.30 -12.22
C THR A 265 -4.18 -22.79 -12.34
N PRO A 266 -4.86 -23.70 -11.61
CA PRO A 266 -5.96 -23.44 -10.67
C PRO A 266 -5.48 -22.87 -9.33
N THR A 267 -6.25 -21.95 -8.75
CA THR A 267 -5.97 -21.39 -7.43
C THR A 267 -6.52 -22.32 -6.33
N GLY A 268 -5.62 -22.98 -5.60
CA GLY A 268 -5.93 -23.68 -4.35
C GLY A 268 -5.76 -22.77 -3.12
N LEU A 269 -5.66 -23.36 -1.93
CA LEU A 269 -5.33 -22.61 -0.69
C LEU A 269 -3.89 -22.08 -0.64
N HIS A 270 -3.05 -22.48 -1.59
CA HIS A 270 -1.66 -22.03 -1.74
C HIS A 270 -1.48 -21.36 -3.11
N PRO A 271 -2.12 -20.20 -3.37
CA PRO A 271 -2.01 -19.54 -4.66
C PRO A 271 -0.58 -19.05 -4.89
N THR A 272 -0.14 -19.10 -6.15
CA THR A 272 1.17 -18.56 -6.56
C THR A 272 0.93 -17.32 -7.41
N LEU A 273 1.44 -16.17 -6.94
CA LEU A 273 1.42 -14.91 -7.67
C LEU A 273 2.61 -14.87 -8.64
N GLN A 274 2.33 -14.78 -9.93
CA GLN A 274 3.35 -14.62 -10.96
C GLN A 274 3.47 -13.14 -11.36
N LEU A 275 4.69 -12.61 -11.30
CA LEU A 275 5.04 -11.34 -11.92
C LEU A 275 5.78 -11.64 -13.22
N SER A 276 5.34 -11.07 -14.34
CA SER A 276 6.01 -11.23 -15.63
C SER A 276 6.48 -9.89 -16.15
N PHE A 277 7.73 -9.83 -16.62
CA PHE A 277 8.41 -8.63 -17.04
C PHE A 277 8.75 -8.72 -18.53
N ASN A 278 8.64 -7.60 -19.23
CA ASN A 278 9.01 -7.52 -20.64
C ASN A 278 10.53 -7.53 -20.88
N SER A 279 11.32 -7.08 -19.90
CA SER A 279 12.76 -6.90 -20.01
C SER A 279 13.46 -7.12 -18.66
N ASN A 280 14.70 -7.57 -18.71
CA ASN A 280 15.64 -7.68 -17.58
C ASN A 280 16.75 -6.61 -17.65
N LYS A 281 16.61 -5.61 -18.53
CA LYS A 281 17.58 -4.54 -18.72
C LYS A 281 17.70 -3.69 -17.46
N LEU A 282 18.94 -3.35 -17.08
CA LEU A 282 19.20 -2.43 -15.98
C LEU A 282 18.81 -0.99 -16.36
N PRO A 283 18.23 -0.22 -15.42
CA PRO A 283 17.80 1.16 -15.70
C PRO A 283 18.96 2.16 -15.81
N SER A 284 20.06 1.94 -15.09
CA SER A 284 21.32 2.71 -15.19
C SER A 284 22.50 1.75 -15.30
N ALA A 285 23.57 2.19 -15.98
CA ALA A 285 24.79 1.42 -16.18
C ALA A 285 25.83 1.60 -15.06
N ASP A 286 25.69 2.66 -14.27
CA ASP A 286 26.78 3.17 -13.42
C ASP A 286 26.59 2.88 -11.91
N GLY A 287 25.45 2.29 -11.50
CA GLY A 287 25.12 1.98 -10.10
C GLY A 287 24.84 0.51 -9.80
N GLU A 288 25.06 0.10 -8.55
CA GLU A 288 24.59 -1.20 -8.04
C GLU A 288 23.06 -1.17 -7.90
N CYS A 289 22.36 -1.65 -8.93
CA CYS A 289 20.91 -1.73 -8.98
C CYS A 289 20.41 -3.15 -8.72
N ALA A 290 19.40 -3.29 -7.86
CA ALA A 290 18.70 -4.55 -7.64
C ALA A 290 17.17 -4.37 -7.77
N PRO A 291 16.45 -5.32 -8.37
CA PRO A 291 15.00 -5.25 -8.51
C PRO A 291 14.28 -5.80 -7.27
N TYR A 292 13.18 -5.14 -6.91
CA TYR A 292 12.35 -5.47 -5.76
C TYR A 292 10.87 -5.41 -6.10
N ALA A 293 10.09 -6.22 -5.38
CA ALA A 293 8.63 -6.11 -5.34
C ALA A 293 8.18 -5.88 -3.89
N PHE A 294 7.44 -4.80 -3.67
CA PHE A 294 6.77 -4.52 -2.42
C PHE A 294 5.28 -4.87 -2.53
N LEU A 295 4.86 -5.88 -1.78
CA LEU A 295 3.51 -6.40 -1.80
C LEU A 295 2.74 -5.94 -0.56
N THR A 296 1.51 -5.49 -0.79
CA THR A 296 0.52 -5.24 0.26
C THR A 296 -0.49 -6.39 0.25
N LEU A 297 -0.49 -7.20 1.30
CA LEU A 297 -1.28 -8.42 1.42
C LEU A 297 -2.42 -8.18 2.42
N PRO A 298 -3.68 -8.06 1.97
CA PRO A 298 -4.83 -7.97 2.87
C PRO A 298 -4.93 -9.20 3.77
N ARG A 299 -5.60 -9.10 4.92
CA ARG A 299 -5.76 -10.19 5.91
C ARG A 299 -6.16 -11.55 5.35
N THR A 300 -6.82 -11.62 4.19
CA THR A 300 -7.26 -12.87 3.56
C THR A 300 -6.13 -13.70 2.95
N ILE A 301 -4.95 -13.11 2.72
CA ILE A 301 -3.79 -13.75 2.10
C ILE A 301 -2.51 -13.35 2.84
N PHE A 302 -1.56 -14.27 2.97
CA PHE A 302 -0.29 -13.98 3.62
C PHE A 302 0.86 -14.72 2.95
N ALA A 303 2.08 -14.26 3.23
CA ALA A 303 3.30 -14.93 2.83
C ALA A 303 3.88 -15.69 4.03
N ASP A 304 4.26 -16.95 3.81
CA ASP A 304 4.95 -17.74 4.83
C ASP A 304 6.44 -17.36 4.84
N ARG A 305 6.86 -16.67 5.91
CA ARG A 305 8.24 -16.22 6.08
C ARG A 305 9.25 -17.36 6.19
N TYR A 306 8.85 -18.54 6.66
CA TYR A 306 9.75 -19.69 6.80
C TYR A 306 9.96 -20.35 5.45
N GLN A 307 8.90 -20.45 4.64
CA GLN A 307 9.02 -20.89 3.24
C GLN A 307 9.89 -19.92 2.42
N LEU A 308 9.72 -18.61 2.62
CA LEU A 308 10.52 -17.58 1.97
C LEU A 308 11.89 -17.32 2.63
N GLY A 309 12.28 -18.16 3.59
CA GLY A 309 13.60 -18.13 4.22
C GLY A 309 14.60 -19.13 3.61
N ASP A 310 14.15 -20.03 2.74
CA ASP A 310 15.00 -21.05 2.12
C ASP A 310 15.60 -20.56 0.78
N GLU A 311 16.93 -20.42 0.74
CA GLU A 311 17.66 -19.85 -0.40
C GLU A 311 17.48 -20.66 -1.70
N LEU A 312 17.46 -22.00 -1.61
CA LEU A 312 17.30 -22.87 -2.77
C LEU A 312 15.90 -22.76 -3.36
N PHE A 313 14.89 -22.70 -2.49
CA PHE A 313 13.51 -22.49 -2.86
C PHE A 313 13.31 -21.12 -3.52
N LEU A 314 13.84 -20.05 -2.93
CA LEU A 314 13.80 -18.70 -3.52
C LEU A 314 14.47 -18.67 -4.91
N ALA A 315 15.66 -19.25 -5.04
CA ALA A 315 16.36 -19.32 -6.32
C ALA A 315 15.54 -20.04 -7.40
N SER A 316 14.83 -21.12 -7.04
CA SER A 316 13.94 -21.85 -7.97
C SER A 316 12.74 -21.01 -8.47
N LYS A 317 12.47 -19.89 -7.80
CA LYS A 317 11.35 -18.97 -8.07
C LYS A 317 11.78 -17.63 -8.63
N ASN A 318 13.06 -17.47 -9.00
CA ASN A 318 13.68 -16.21 -9.39
C ASN A 318 13.54 -15.12 -8.31
N LEU A 319 13.66 -15.51 -7.05
CA LEU A 319 13.71 -14.63 -5.89
C LEU A 319 15.11 -14.69 -5.25
N THR A 320 15.57 -13.57 -4.69
CA THR A 320 16.84 -13.51 -3.96
C THR A 320 16.65 -13.59 -2.45
N ALA A 321 15.70 -12.84 -1.89
CA ALA A 321 15.47 -12.80 -0.44
C ALA A 321 14.11 -12.19 -0.08
N LEU A 322 13.53 -12.62 1.05
CA LEU A 322 12.56 -11.83 1.80
C LEU A 322 13.30 -10.79 2.65
N ARG A 323 13.33 -9.54 2.18
CA ARG A 323 14.09 -8.44 2.81
C ARG A 323 13.36 -7.81 3.98
N TYR A 324 12.03 -7.77 3.90
CA TYR A 324 11.18 -7.23 4.96
C TYR A 324 9.86 -7.98 4.99
N THR A 325 9.35 -8.19 6.19
CA THR A 325 7.97 -8.61 6.45
C THR A 325 7.47 -7.86 7.67
N THR A 326 6.27 -7.34 7.57
CA THR A 326 5.53 -6.81 8.70
C THR A 326 5.26 -7.93 9.72
N LEU A 327 5.22 -7.59 11.02
CA LEU A 327 4.93 -8.51 12.11
C LEU A 327 3.85 -7.92 13.04
N PRO A 328 3.07 -8.77 13.76
CA PRO A 328 3.05 -10.23 13.69
C PRO A 328 2.25 -10.78 12.49
N VAL A 329 2.61 -11.97 12.00
CA VAL A 329 1.83 -12.73 11.02
C VAL A 329 1.54 -14.10 11.62
N ASP A 330 0.28 -14.36 11.95
CA ASP A 330 -0.18 -15.68 12.38
C ASP A 330 -0.35 -16.58 11.15
N LEU A 331 0.29 -17.74 11.11
CA LEU A 331 0.24 -18.65 9.95
C LEU A 331 -0.96 -19.61 10.00
N GLU A 332 -1.67 -19.68 11.12
CA GLU A 332 -2.74 -20.65 11.38
C GLU A 332 -4.12 -20.00 11.55
N ALA A 333 -4.18 -18.75 12.03
CA ALA A 333 -5.44 -18.07 12.28
C ALA A 333 -6.27 -17.88 10.99
N PRO A 334 -7.60 -18.12 11.02
CA PRO A 334 -8.49 -17.77 9.93
C PRO A 334 -8.66 -16.24 9.78
N ALA A 335 -9.14 -15.78 8.62
CA ALA A 335 -9.26 -14.34 8.33
C ALA A 335 -10.22 -13.60 9.28
N TYR A 336 -11.25 -14.29 9.78
CA TYR A 336 -12.26 -13.70 10.65
C TYR A 336 -11.86 -13.60 12.12
N THR A 337 -10.70 -14.15 12.51
CA THR A 337 -10.11 -13.95 13.85
C THR A 337 -8.85 -13.09 13.81
N ALA A 338 -8.27 -12.88 12.63
CA ALA A 338 -7.13 -11.98 12.47
C ALA A 338 -7.57 -10.53 12.71
N GLU A 339 -6.96 -9.89 13.71
CA GLU A 339 -7.27 -8.50 14.05
C GLU A 339 -6.49 -7.50 13.19
N THR A 340 -5.29 -7.85 12.72
CA THR A 340 -4.48 -7.00 11.85
C THR A 340 -5.12 -6.86 10.47
N TRP A 341 -4.87 -5.71 9.82
CA TRP A 341 -5.33 -5.47 8.45
C TRP A 341 -4.76 -6.45 7.42
N GLY A 342 -3.60 -7.06 7.71
CA GLY A 342 -2.84 -7.90 6.79
C GLY A 342 -1.34 -7.82 7.05
N SER A 343 -0.54 -7.81 5.99
CA SER A 343 0.92 -7.62 6.08
C SER A 343 1.49 -6.96 4.83
N SER A 344 2.66 -6.33 4.97
CA SER A 344 3.49 -5.92 3.83
C SER A 344 4.76 -6.77 3.77
N ILE A 345 5.23 -7.07 2.56
CA ILE A 345 6.52 -7.74 2.36
C ILE A 345 7.33 -7.04 1.28
N LEU A 346 8.65 -7.06 1.43
CA LEU A 346 9.62 -6.63 0.41
C LEU A 346 10.42 -7.85 -0.05
N LEU A 347 10.29 -8.19 -1.32
CA LEU A 347 11.01 -9.29 -1.96
C LEU A 347 12.10 -8.74 -2.87
N GLY A 348 13.31 -9.26 -2.74
CA GLY A 348 14.34 -9.10 -3.76
C GLY A 348 14.10 -10.09 -4.89
N LEU A 349 14.18 -9.62 -6.13
CA LEU A 349 13.97 -10.43 -7.33
C LEU A 349 15.32 -10.83 -7.95
N ALA A 350 15.36 -11.97 -8.65
CA ALA A 350 16.55 -12.48 -9.34
C ALA A 350 16.35 -12.42 -10.87
N PRO A 351 16.61 -11.27 -11.52
CA PRO A 351 16.52 -11.18 -12.97
C PRO A 351 17.59 -12.08 -13.61
N PRO A 352 17.32 -12.65 -14.78
CA PRO A 352 18.34 -13.39 -15.51
C PRO A 352 19.44 -12.44 -16.03
N ASP A 353 20.58 -13.03 -16.42
CA ASP A 353 21.75 -12.30 -16.92
C ASP A 353 21.38 -11.19 -17.95
N PRO A 354 21.80 -9.92 -17.69
CA PRO A 354 21.43 -8.77 -18.51
C PRO A 354 22.15 -8.70 -19.86
N SER A 355 23.13 -9.57 -20.14
CA SER A 355 23.84 -9.63 -21.43
C SER A 355 22.93 -9.90 -22.62
N THR A 356 21.78 -10.54 -22.38
CA THR A 356 20.73 -10.72 -23.39
C THR A 356 19.41 -10.22 -22.84
N GLU A 357 18.89 -9.15 -23.42
CA GLU A 357 17.57 -8.62 -23.09
C GLU A 357 16.50 -9.68 -23.40
N LYS A 358 15.77 -10.10 -22.36
CA LYS A 358 14.70 -11.09 -22.50
C LYS A 358 13.59 -10.90 -21.47
N PRO A 359 12.35 -11.28 -21.83
CA PRO A 359 11.27 -11.41 -20.87
C PRO A 359 11.61 -12.45 -19.79
N TRP A 360 11.12 -12.22 -18.59
CA TRP A 360 11.32 -13.13 -17.45
C TRP A 360 10.15 -13.04 -16.48
N SER A 361 10.08 -13.99 -15.55
CA SER A 361 9.01 -14.05 -14.57
C SER A 361 9.50 -14.50 -13.21
N VAL A 362 8.76 -14.11 -12.18
CA VAL A 362 8.98 -14.48 -10.78
C VAL A 362 7.71 -15.14 -10.26
N GLU A 363 7.86 -16.14 -9.41
CA GLU A 363 6.75 -16.82 -8.75
C GLU A 363 6.80 -16.60 -7.24
N ILE A 364 5.75 -16.02 -6.68
CA ILE A 364 5.66 -15.68 -5.26
C ILE A 364 4.60 -16.59 -4.63
N PRO A 365 5.03 -17.60 -3.84
CA PRO A 365 4.10 -18.49 -3.16
C PRO A 365 3.42 -17.76 -2.00
N LEU A 366 2.09 -17.84 -1.95
CA LEU A 366 1.25 -17.22 -0.94
C LEU A 366 0.27 -18.25 -0.39
N HIS A 367 -0.35 -17.90 0.73
CA HIS A 367 -1.29 -18.75 1.46
C HIS A 367 -2.58 -18.00 1.71
N LEU A 368 -3.71 -18.62 1.38
CA LEU A 368 -5.04 -18.08 1.70
C LEU A 368 -5.42 -18.47 3.12
N ARG A 369 -6.03 -17.54 3.84
CA ARG A 369 -6.69 -17.84 5.11
C ARG A 369 -8.08 -18.41 4.87
N TYR A 370 -8.55 -19.21 5.81
CA TYR A 370 -9.96 -19.62 5.82
C TYR A 370 -10.88 -18.40 5.96
N LEU A 371 -11.85 -18.31 5.06
CA LEU A 371 -12.90 -17.30 5.07
C LEU A 371 -14.18 -17.90 5.66
N LYS A 372 -15.18 -17.04 5.89
CA LYS A 372 -16.50 -17.49 6.33
C LYS A 372 -17.16 -18.36 5.23
N PRO A 373 -18.00 -19.32 5.61
CA PRO A 373 -18.84 -20.06 4.68
C PRO A 373 -19.66 -19.14 3.74
N SER A 374 -20.03 -19.66 2.58
CA SER A 374 -20.88 -18.96 1.62
C SER A 374 -21.80 -19.94 0.89
N ALA A 375 -22.96 -19.45 0.46
CA ALA A 375 -23.95 -20.25 -0.28
C ALA A 375 -23.45 -20.85 -1.61
N THR A 376 -22.38 -20.32 -2.19
CA THR A 376 -21.79 -20.82 -3.44
C THR A 376 -20.61 -21.76 -3.20
N GLY A 377 -20.14 -21.89 -1.95
CA GLY A 377 -18.88 -22.55 -1.62
C GLY A 377 -17.63 -21.85 -2.17
N GLN A 378 -17.76 -20.61 -2.68
CA GLN A 378 -16.65 -19.85 -3.26
C GLN A 378 -16.82 -18.35 -2.98
N VAL A 379 -15.72 -17.69 -2.59
CA VAL A 379 -15.66 -16.24 -2.36
C VAL A 379 -14.59 -15.64 -3.25
N GLU A 380 -14.93 -14.57 -3.98
CA GLU A 380 -13.94 -13.79 -4.74
C GLU A 380 -13.31 -12.73 -3.84
N ILE A 381 -11.98 -12.68 -3.81
CA ILE A 381 -11.21 -11.64 -3.13
C ILE A 381 -10.34 -10.90 -4.14
N GLU A 382 -9.94 -9.68 -3.79
CA GLU A 382 -9.04 -8.86 -4.60
C GLU A 382 -7.77 -8.50 -3.82
N ILE A 383 -6.63 -8.67 -4.48
CA ILE A 383 -5.29 -8.39 -3.95
C ILE A 383 -4.68 -7.30 -4.82
N PRO A 384 -4.21 -6.18 -4.27
CA PRO A 384 -3.66 -5.09 -5.08
C PRO A 384 -2.39 -5.50 -5.83
N TYR A 385 -2.14 -4.87 -6.97
CA TYR A 385 -0.85 -4.99 -7.66
C TYR A 385 0.28 -4.48 -6.77
N PRO A 386 1.46 -5.13 -6.79
CA PRO A 386 2.62 -4.66 -6.04
C PRO A 386 3.24 -3.41 -6.65
N ALA A 387 3.98 -2.66 -5.84
CA ALA A 387 4.96 -1.71 -6.35
C ALA A 387 6.23 -2.47 -6.75
N VAL A 388 6.65 -2.34 -8.00
CA VAL A 388 7.84 -3.01 -8.53
C VAL A 388 8.82 -1.98 -9.06
N PHE A 389 10.06 -2.07 -8.60
CA PHE A 389 11.07 -1.06 -8.87
C PHE A 389 12.48 -1.64 -8.77
N TRP A 390 13.43 -1.00 -9.44
CA TRP A 390 14.85 -1.16 -9.15
C TRP A 390 15.27 -0.14 -8.10
N ALA A 391 15.97 -0.59 -7.07
CA ALA A 391 16.63 0.29 -6.12
C ALA A 391 18.12 0.34 -6.47
N CYS A 392 18.62 1.55 -6.71
CA CYS A 392 20.01 1.81 -7.07
C CYS A 392 20.63 2.74 -6.02
N SER A 393 21.85 2.43 -5.57
CA SER A 393 22.63 3.35 -4.76
C SER A 393 23.02 4.58 -5.58
N SER A 394 22.92 5.77 -4.98
CA SER A 394 23.48 7.00 -5.52
C SER A 394 24.71 7.37 -4.68
N GLU A 395 25.82 7.71 -5.32
CA GLU A 395 26.99 8.27 -4.62
C GLU A 395 26.76 9.75 -4.23
N GLU A 396 25.66 10.34 -4.70
CA GLU A 396 25.29 11.72 -4.37
C GLU A 396 24.51 11.80 -3.04
N GLY A 397 24.68 12.92 -2.33
CA GLY A 397 24.07 13.17 -1.01
C GLY A 397 22.53 13.20 -1.01
N THR A 398 21.93 13.78 0.04
CA THR A 398 20.47 13.74 0.24
C THR A 398 19.70 14.21 -1.00
N LEU A 399 18.90 13.31 -1.57
CA LEU A 399 18.04 13.55 -2.72
C LEU A 399 16.74 14.20 -2.25
N GLU A 400 16.71 15.53 -2.16
CA GLU A 400 15.50 16.29 -1.79
C GLU A 400 14.89 17.00 -3.01
N SER A 401 13.71 16.57 -3.42
CA SER A 401 12.94 17.16 -4.52
C SER A 401 11.73 17.95 -4.03
N PRO A 402 11.39 19.08 -4.69
CA PRO A 402 10.09 19.73 -4.47
C PRO A 402 8.88 18.86 -4.86
N PHE A 403 9.09 17.78 -5.61
CA PHE A 403 8.06 16.86 -6.10
C PHE A 403 8.10 15.49 -5.44
N ASP A 404 9.00 15.27 -4.47
CA ASP A 404 9.12 13.97 -3.83
C ASP A 404 7.85 13.57 -3.09
N ARG A 405 7.56 12.27 -3.20
CA ARG A 405 6.51 11.56 -2.50
C ARG A 405 7.17 10.50 -1.63
N LEU A 406 7.71 10.94 -0.48
CA LEU A 406 8.37 10.10 0.53
C LEU A 406 7.36 9.29 1.36
N HIS A 407 7.79 8.37 2.21
CA HIS A 407 6.96 7.60 3.16
C HIS A 407 5.83 6.80 2.48
N VAL A 408 6.18 6.15 1.38
CA VAL A 408 5.32 5.28 0.56
C VAL A 408 5.45 3.80 0.95
N GLY A 409 6.04 3.52 2.11
CA GLY A 409 6.15 2.19 2.70
C GLY A 409 7.48 1.52 2.40
N TYR A 410 7.79 1.24 1.13
CA TYR A 410 9.06 0.59 0.81
C TYR A 410 10.25 1.54 0.89
N ASP A 411 10.05 2.84 0.65
CA ASP A 411 11.15 3.80 0.52
C ASP A 411 11.85 4.08 1.86
N ASP A 412 11.16 3.85 2.97
CA ASP A 412 11.69 3.90 4.33
C ASP A 412 12.54 2.67 4.70
N LEU A 413 12.51 1.60 3.88
CA LEU A 413 13.32 0.38 4.06
C LEU A 413 14.69 0.48 3.37
N PHE A 414 14.95 1.56 2.65
CA PHE A 414 16.19 1.82 1.96
C PHE A 414 16.83 3.12 2.46
N PRO A 415 18.16 3.25 2.33
CA PRO A 415 18.86 4.51 2.55
C PRO A 415 18.25 5.71 1.80
N ARG A 416 18.44 6.93 2.33
CA ARG A 416 17.85 8.16 1.76
C ARG A 416 18.44 8.57 0.41
N ASP A 417 19.63 8.08 0.08
CA ASP A 417 20.33 8.24 -1.20
C ASP A 417 19.92 7.17 -2.24
N THR A 418 18.97 6.30 -1.94
CA THR A 418 18.51 5.28 -2.91
C THR A 418 17.56 5.88 -3.94
N VAL A 419 17.86 5.68 -5.23
CA VAL A 419 16.99 6.03 -6.37
C VAL A 419 16.16 4.81 -6.77
N PHE A 420 14.85 5.01 -6.94
CA PHE A 420 13.89 3.99 -7.33
C PHE A 420 13.42 4.17 -8.77
N TRP A 421 13.71 3.20 -9.62
CA TRP A 421 13.21 3.15 -11.00
C TRP A 421 11.98 2.25 -11.10
N HIS A 422 10.81 2.85 -11.26
CA HIS A 422 9.51 2.17 -11.18
C HIS A 422 9.13 1.51 -12.51
N ALA A 423 8.91 0.19 -12.48
CA ALA A 423 8.34 -0.56 -13.59
C ALA A 423 6.85 -0.22 -13.76
N ASN A 424 6.37 -0.19 -15.01
CA ASN A 424 4.98 0.19 -15.27
C ASN A 424 4.05 -1.03 -15.22
N PRO A 425 2.96 -1.01 -14.44
CA PRO A 425 2.02 -2.13 -14.42
C PRO A 425 1.18 -2.17 -15.70
N GLN A 426 0.96 -3.38 -16.21
CA GLN A 426 0.07 -3.67 -17.32
C GLN A 426 -0.85 -4.83 -16.92
N PRO A 427 -2.12 -4.56 -16.57
CA PRO A 427 -3.07 -5.63 -16.29
C PRO A 427 -3.41 -6.41 -17.56
N GLU A 428 -3.62 -7.72 -17.44
CA GLU A 428 -3.96 -8.59 -18.59
C GLU A 428 -5.35 -8.29 -19.17
N GLY A 429 -6.26 -7.70 -18.38
CA GLY A 429 -7.61 -7.32 -18.79
C GLY A 429 -8.03 -5.96 -18.24
N GLY A 430 -8.43 -5.05 -19.14
CA GLY A 430 -8.92 -3.72 -18.77
C GLY A 430 -7.85 -2.81 -18.19
N SER A 431 -8.21 -2.04 -17.17
CA SER A 431 -7.33 -1.07 -16.50
C SER A 431 -7.21 -1.31 -14.99
N ARG A 432 -7.79 -2.38 -14.45
CA ARG A 432 -7.83 -2.63 -13.00
C ARG A 432 -6.48 -3.19 -12.50
N LEU A 433 -5.91 -2.55 -11.49
CA LEU A 433 -4.68 -2.92 -10.80
C LEU A 433 -4.95 -3.76 -9.54
N MET A 434 -5.92 -4.67 -9.64
CA MET A 434 -6.29 -5.61 -8.59
C MET A 434 -6.33 -7.02 -9.19
N ASN A 435 -5.70 -7.97 -8.51
CA ASN A 435 -5.70 -9.38 -8.85
C ASN A 435 -6.86 -10.07 -8.16
N ARG A 436 -7.72 -10.74 -8.94
CA ARG A 436 -8.84 -11.53 -8.41
C ARG A 436 -8.40 -12.95 -8.11
N VAL A 437 -8.84 -13.47 -6.96
CA VAL A 437 -8.63 -14.86 -6.55
C VAL A 437 -9.94 -15.44 -6.06
N THR A 438 -10.28 -16.62 -6.56
CA THR A 438 -11.42 -17.38 -6.06
C THR A 438 -10.95 -18.28 -4.92
N VAL A 439 -11.51 -18.05 -3.73
CA VAL A 439 -11.21 -18.79 -2.51
C VAL A 439 -12.29 -19.85 -2.28
N PRO A 440 -11.95 -21.15 -2.23
CA PRO A 440 -12.91 -22.17 -1.85
C PRO A 440 -13.28 -22.02 -0.37
N VAL A 441 -14.57 -22.02 -0.06
CA VAL A 441 -15.09 -21.96 1.31
C VAL A 441 -16.12 -23.07 1.53
N LEU A 442 -16.48 -23.30 2.78
CA LEU A 442 -17.56 -24.24 3.09
C LEU A 442 -18.89 -23.73 2.53
N ASP A 443 -19.62 -24.62 1.86
CA ASP A 443 -20.98 -24.38 1.40
C ASP A 443 -21.95 -24.38 2.59
N ASP A 444 -22.73 -23.31 2.72
CA ASP A 444 -23.70 -23.10 3.80
C ASP A 444 -24.76 -24.23 3.87
N ASP A 445 -25.16 -24.79 2.73
CA ASP A 445 -26.20 -25.83 2.66
C ASP A 445 -25.78 -27.13 3.40
N GLY A 446 -24.47 -27.37 3.53
CA GLY A 446 -23.92 -28.53 4.25
C GLY A 446 -23.72 -28.31 5.75
N VAL A 447 -23.67 -27.06 6.23
CA VAL A 447 -23.21 -26.72 7.59
C VAL A 447 -24.11 -27.33 8.66
N GLY A 448 -25.44 -27.29 8.48
CA GLY A 448 -26.40 -27.82 9.44
C GLY A 448 -26.30 -29.34 9.64
N SER A 449 -26.15 -30.06 8.52
CA SER A 449 -25.99 -31.52 8.51
C SER A 449 -24.65 -31.94 9.13
N ILE A 450 -23.55 -31.25 8.79
CA ILE A 450 -22.23 -31.51 9.36
C ILE A 450 -22.23 -31.24 10.87
N ARG A 451 -22.82 -30.12 11.31
CA ARG A 451 -22.89 -29.76 12.72
C ARG A 451 -23.68 -30.78 13.53
N SER A 452 -24.86 -31.19 13.05
CA SER A 452 -25.70 -32.17 13.74
C SER A 452 -25.05 -33.56 13.75
N GLY A 453 -24.50 -34.02 12.63
CA GLY A 453 -23.76 -35.28 12.54
C GLY A 453 -22.56 -35.32 13.48
N THR A 454 -21.78 -34.24 13.54
CA THR A 454 -20.63 -34.12 14.45
C THR A 454 -21.06 -34.15 15.91
N ALA A 455 -22.13 -33.43 16.27
CA ALA A 455 -22.66 -33.43 17.63
C ALA A 455 -23.14 -34.82 18.07
N ILE A 456 -23.82 -35.56 17.19
CA ILE A 456 -24.27 -36.93 17.45
C ILE A 456 -23.05 -37.85 17.64
N ALA A 457 -22.06 -37.78 16.76
CA ALA A 457 -20.85 -38.61 16.86
C ALA A 457 -20.09 -38.36 18.18
N VAL A 458 -19.92 -37.08 18.55
CA VAL A 458 -19.29 -36.71 19.83
C VAL A 458 -20.10 -37.20 21.02
N ALA A 459 -21.43 -37.08 20.99
CA ALA A 459 -22.31 -37.56 22.06
C ALA A 459 -22.24 -39.08 22.23
N ILE A 460 -22.21 -39.84 21.13
CA ILE A 460 -22.05 -41.30 21.15
C ILE A 460 -20.67 -41.67 21.72
N GLY A 461 -19.61 -41.00 21.27
CA GLY A 461 -18.25 -41.21 21.79
C GLY A 461 -18.15 -40.93 23.29
N PHE A 462 -18.72 -39.81 23.73
CA PHE A 462 -18.77 -39.44 25.14
C PHE A 462 -19.57 -40.45 25.97
N ALA A 463 -20.75 -40.87 25.50
CA ALA A 463 -21.56 -41.88 26.17
C ALA A 463 -20.82 -43.23 26.28
N TRP A 464 -20.06 -43.61 25.25
CA TRP A 464 -19.25 -44.82 25.26
C TRP A 464 -18.11 -44.74 26.30
N VAL A 465 -17.41 -43.61 26.38
CA VAL A 465 -16.37 -43.38 27.40
C VAL A 465 -16.97 -43.43 28.81
N MET A 466 -18.10 -42.75 29.03
CA MET A 466 -18.80 -42.77 30.32
C MET A 466 -19.25 -44.18 30.71
N TRP A 467 -19.77 -44.97 29.76
CA TRP A 467 -20.14 -46.35 30.00
C TRP A 467 -18.92 -47.19 30.42
N LYS A 468 -17.78 -47.03 29.74
CA LYS A 468 -16.54 -47.73 30.10
C LYS A 468 -16.06 -47.35 31.50
N LEU A 469 -16.06 -46.06 31.84
CA LEU A 469 -15.66 -45.59 33.18
C LEU A 469 -16.58 -46.15 34.27
N VAL A 470 -17.90 -46.08 34.08
CA VAL A 470 -18.88 -46.64 35.02
C VAL A 470 -18.72 -48.16 35.15
N SER A 471 -18.45 -48.88 34.05
CA SER A 471 -18.24 -50.33 34.08
C SER A 471 -16.98 -50.74 34.86
N VAL A 472 -15.97 -49.87 34.94
CA VAL A 472 -14.76 -50.08 35.75
C VAL A 472 -15.03 -49.75 37.22
N MET A 473 -15.75 -48.67 37.50
CA MET A 473 -16.13 -48.29 38.89
C MET A 473 -17.11 -49.28 39.52
N LEU A 474 -17.96 -49.94 38.71
CA LEU A 474 -18.91 -50.95 39.17
C LEU A 474 -18.30 -52.37 39.23
N LYS A 475 -17.03 -52.56 38.87
CA LYS A 475 -16.35 -53.84 39.16
C LYS A 475 -16.03 -53.89 40.65
N PRO A 476 -16.64 -54.82 41.42
CA PRO A 476 -16.25 -55.01 42.81
C PRO A 476 -14.81 -55.52 42.86
N ASP A 477 -14.03 -55.01 43.81
CA ASP A 477 -12.69 -55.50 44.14
C ASP A 477 -12.74 -57.03 44.28
N ARG A 478 -12.13 -57.73 43.32
CA ARG A 478 -11.79 -59.14 43.52
C ARG A 478 -10.61 -59.17 44.49
N THR A 479 -10.92 -59.47 45.75
CA THR A 479 -9.96 -59.96 46.74
C THR A 479 -9.10 -61.08 46.13
N PRO A 480 -7.78 -61.13 46.44
CA PRO A 480 -6.89 -62.14 45.89
C PRO A 480 -7.24 -63.50 46.50
N ALA A 481 -7.70 -64.44 45.66
CA ALA A 481 -7.91 -65.82 46.05
C ALA A 481 -6.56 -66.49 46.35
N GLY A 482 -6.48 -67.15 47.51
CA GLY A 482 -5.28 -67.66 48.12
C GLY A 482 -4.50 -68.69 47.30
N VAL A 483 -3.19 -68.67 47.51
CA VAL A 483 -2.26 -69.71 47.08
C VAL A 483 -2.47 -70.95 47.96
N THR A 484 -2.95 -72.01 47.32
CA THR A 484 -3.14 -73.35 47.85
C THR A 484 -1.81 -73.94 48.33
N LYS A 485 -1.77 -74.42 49.59
CA LYS A 485 -0.72 -75.31 50.10
C LYS A 485 -0.89 -76.68 49.44
N GLU A 486 0.06 -77.09 48.60
CA GLU A 486 0.26 -78.50 48.28
C GLU A 486 1.26 -79.13 49.26
N THR A 487 0.80 -80.21 49.87
CA THR A 487 1.52 -81.03 50.85
C THR A 487 2.49 -81.96 50.13
N MET A 488 3.79 -81.78 50.37
CA MET A 488 4.82 -82.74 49.96
C MET A 488 4.74 -84.01 50.84
N GLN A 489 4.36 -85.14 50.23
CA GLN A 489 4.53 -86.46 50.81
C GLN A 489 5.88 -87.06 50.35
N LYS A 490 6.72 -87.28 51.36
CA LYS A 490 8.03 -87.96 51.44
C LYS A 490 8.13 -89.33 50.71
N LYS A 491 9.24 -89.60 50.01
CA LYS A 491 10.30 -90.59 50.38
C LYS A 491 11.30 -90.95 49.26
N SER A 492 12.59 -90.75 49.55
CA SER A 492 13.79 -91.57 49.25
C SER A 492 14.99 -90.66 49.58
N HIS A 493 15.89 -90.90 50.54
CA HIS A 493 16.43 -92.08 51.20
C HIS A 493 16.66 -91.83 52.69
#